data_AF-A0A3A6ETP5-F1
#
_entry.id   AF-A0A3A6ETP5-F1
#
_cell.length_a   1.000
_cell.length_b   1.000
_cell.length_c   1.000
_cell.angle_alpha   90.00
_cell.angle_beta   90.00
_cell.angle_gamma   90.00
#
_symmetry.space_group_name_H-M   'P 1'
#
loop_
_entity.id
_entity.type
_entity.pdbx_description
1 polymer ?
#
loop_
_entity_poly.entity_id
_entity_poly.type
_entity_poly.pdbx_seq_one_letter_code
_entity_poly.pdbx_strand_id
1 'polypeptide(L)'
;MTHAEQVETFCRAAENKKKEEATILAVLDHGGFVRYDLTTKNGKIYARESALNWKDNKPIVDYYHEFEVYDWKYTEKGYLFMEEYHPPGYDGATGDIGFRVKPLDPKCRELNRHYVLPIGYELNNMLITNWDPADYTNLELYDLYEQMYSMKYGEIFPYRGEEGAEYQIPEQSFEEVLQTYLPISPTQIRTQTIYKEQNRTYRYRPRGLYDCELPFVPYPEVVSYEKLENGELKLFVEAVWIKEKTDCAIASELVVKLLDDGKVQYISNRVVGTEETEEESGENAAGSASLKTEPAPWYTPRLTDEEWEGYYGWISDEWRD
;
A
#
# COMPACT_ATOMS: atom_id res chain seq x y z
N MET A 1 5.10 12.25 13.30
CA MET A 1 4.61 13.53 13.86
C MET A 1 5.69 14.18 14.73
N THR A 2 5.65 15.49 14.90
CA THR A 2 6.37 16.23 15.96
C THR A 2 5.36 16.67 17.02
N HIS A 3 5.75 16.76 18.29
CA HIS A 3 4.83 17.12 19.39
C HIS A 3 3.65 16.14 19.57
N ALA A 4 3.94 14.84 19.50
CA ALA A 4 2.95 13.78 19.59
C ALA A 4 2.14 13.82 20.90
N GLU A 5 2.75 14.30 21.98
CA GLU A 5 2.18 14.38 23.32
C GLU A 5 0.84 15.12 23.39
N GLN A 6 0.63 16.10 22.50
CA GLN A 6 -0.62 16.85 22.41
C GLN A 6 -1.76 15.93 21.95
N VAL A 7 -1.54 15.19 20.85
CA VAL A 7 -2.54 14.28 20.30
C VAL A 7 -2.74 13.08 21.21
N GLU A 8 -1.69 12.56 21.85
CA GLU A 8 -1.83 11.49 22.85
C GLU A 8 -2.67 11.92 24.06
N THR A 9 -2.49 13.16 24.53
CA THR A 9 -3.30 13.72 25.62
C THR A 9 -4.75 13.88 25.21
N PHE A 10 -4.99 14.33 23.98
CA PHE A 10 -6.31 14.40 23.39
C PHE A 10 -7.00 13.03 23.31
N CYS A 11 -6.33 11.99 22.78
CA CYS A 11 -6.89 10.64 22.71
C CYS A 11 -7.26 10.10 24.10
N ARG A 12 -6.36 10.25 25.10
CA ARG A 12 -6.67 9.88 26.49
C ARG A 12 -7.84 10.66 27.06
N ALA A 13 -7.96 11.96 26.76
CA ALA A 13 -9.09 12.76 27.21
C ALA A 13 -10.40 12.29 26.58
N ALA A 14 -10.41 11.95 25.30
CA ALA A 14 -11.56 11.43 24.59
C ALA A 14 -12.05 10.09 25.17
N GLU A 15 -11.13 9.14 25.41
CA GLU A 15 -11.42 7.87 26.14
C GLU A 15 -12.06 8.13 27.51
N ASN A 16 -11.53 9.11 28.25
CA ASN A 16 -12.02 9.47 29.58
C ASN A 16 -13.21 10.44 29.58
N LYS A 17 -13.79 10.72 28.40
CA LYS A 17 -14.94 11.63 28.21
C LYS A 17 -14.70 13.06 28.72
N LYS A 18 -13.44 13.49 28.79
CA LYS A 18 -13.04 14.83 29.22
C LYS A 18 -13.09 15.81 28.05
N LYS A 19 -13.07 17.10 28.35
CA LYS A 19 -12.87 18.13 27.33
C LYS A 19 -11.37 18.27 27.07
N GLU A 20 -10.96 18.24 25.80
CA GLU A 20 -9.60 18.55 25.36
C GLU A 20 -9.61 18.99 23.89
N GLU A 21 -8.55 19.69 23.47
CA GLU A 21 -8.38 20.19 22.11
C GLU A 21 -7.00 19.81 21.57
N ALA A 22 -6.90 19.50 20.27
CA ALA A 22 -5.63 19.24 19.60
C ALA A 22 -5.63 19.80 18.18
N THR A 23 -4.45 20.18 17.69
CA THR A 23 -4.27 20.61 16.30
C THR A 23 -3.26 19.70 15.62
N ILE A 24 -3.61 19.16 14.46
CA ILE A 24 -2.72 18.36 13.61
C ILE A 24 -2.53 19.10 12.29
N LEU A 25 -1.26 19.25 11.87
CA LEU A 25 -0.90 19.79 10.56
C LEU A 25 -0.29 18.65 9.71
N ALA A 26 -1.00 18.24 8.66
CA ALA A 26 -0.52 17.28 7.67
C ALA A 26 0.07 18.03 6.49
N VAL A 27 1.41 18.07 6.41
CA VAL A 27 2.13 18.75 5.32
C VAL A 27 2.09 17.88 4.06
N LEU A 28 1.74 18.51 2.94
CA LEU A 28 1.61 17.89 1.63
C LEU A 28 2.90 18.09 0.81
N ASP A 29 3.13 17.23 -0.19
CA ASP A 29 4.37 17.23 -0.96
C ASP A 29 4.60 18.53 -1.77
N HIS A 30 3.52 19.25 -2.14
CA HIS A 30 3.58 20.55 -2.78
C HIS A 30 3.80 21.73 -1.81
N GLY A 31 4.09 21.44 -0.53
CA GLY A 31 4.33 22.45 0.51
C GLY A 31 3.07 23.12 1.06
N GLY A 32 1.88 22.67 0.65
CA GLY A 32 0.62 22.98 1.33
C GLY A 32 0.45 22.17 2.62
N PHE A 33 -0.67 22.37 3.32
CA PHE A 33 -1.01 21.51 4.45
C PHE A 33 -2.52 21.42 4.68
N VAL A 34 -2.94 20.30 5.26
CA VAL A 34 -4.27 20.15 5.84
C VAL A 34 -4.16 20.32 7.36
N ARG A 35 -4.99 21.19 7.91
CA ARG A 35 -5.09 21.45 9.35
C ARG A 35 -6.37 20.82 9.89
N TYR A 36 -6.21 19.98 10.90
CA TYR A 36 -7.30 19.43 11.70
C TYR A 36 -7.28 20.05 13.09
N ASP A 37 -8.30 20.82 13.41
CA ASP A 37 -8.59 21.24 14.79
C ASP A 37 -9.61 20.26 15.39
N LEU A 38 -9.18 19.50 16.38
CA LEU A 38 -9.95 18.47 17.04
C LEU A 38 -10.42 18.96 18.40
N THR A 39 -11.68 18.69 18.74
CA THR A 39 -12.24 18.91 20.07
C THR A 39 -12.92 17.65 20.55
N THR A 40 -12.62 17.21 21.76
CA THR A 40 -13.39 16.16 22.42
C THR A 40 -14.23 16.74 23.55
N LYS A 41 -15.45 16.23 23.71
CA LYS A 41 -16.35 16.55 24.83
C LYS A 41 -17.34 15.42 25.04
N ASN A 42 -17.47 14.96 26.29
CA ASN A 42 -18.38 13.87 26.66
C ASN A 42 -18.15 12.56 25.88
N GLY A 43 -16.91 12.31 25.43
CA GLY A 43 -16.52 11.11 24.67
C GLY A 43 -16.80 11.17 23.17
N LYS A 44 -17.35 12.28 22.67
CA LYS A 44 -17.47 12.57 21.24
C LYS A 44 -16.25 13.36 20.76
N ILE A 45 -15.88 13.19 19.50
CA ILE A 45 -14.85 13.99 18.83
C ILE A 45 -15.51 14.80 17.70
N TYR A 46 -15.14 16.06 17.61
CA TYR A 46 -15.51 16.98 16.53
C TYR A 46 -14.24 17.44 15.84
N ALA A 47 -14.24 17.41 14.51
CA ALA A 47 -13.11 17.82 13.69
C ALA A 47 -13.50 19.04 12.85
N ARG A 48 -12.58 19.99 12.75
CA ARG A 48 -12.60 21.07 11.77
C ARG A 48 -11.38 20.93 10.89
N GLU A 49 -11.61 20.70 9.61
CA GLU A 49 -10.60 20.57 8.58
C GLU A 49 -10.49 21.86 7.77
N SER A 50 -9.27 22.26 7.46
CA SER A 50 -9.00 23.34 6.50
C SER A 50 -7.73 23.04 5.71
N ALA A 51 -7.73 23.34 4.41
CA ALA A 51 -6.55 23.13 3.57
C ALA A 51 -5.95 24.47 3.15
N LEU A 52 -4.64 24.60 3.31
CA LEU A 52 -3.85 25.67 2.73
C LEU A 52 -3.13 25.14 1.49
N ASN A 53 -3.37 25.82 0.37
CA ASN A 53 -2.77 25.55 -0.94
C ASN A 53 -2.04 26.78 -1.48
N TRP A 54 -1.32 26.60 -2.57
CA TRP A 54 -0.56 27.64 -3.25
C TRP A 54 -1.18 27.94 -4.61
N LYS A 55 -1.54 29.21 -4.87
CA LYS A 55 -2.02 29.68 -6.17
C LYS A 55 -1.26 30.96 -6.54
N ASP A 56 -0.63 30.97 -7.72
CA ASP A 56 0.22 32.07 -8.18
C ASP A 56 1.29 32.48 -7.13
N ASN A 57 1.93 31.49 -6.49
CA ASN A 57 2.87 31.64 -5.38
C ASN A 57 2.32 32.38 -4.14
N LYS A 58 1.00 32.43 -3.97
CA LYS A 58 0.33 32.99 -2.79
C LYS A 58 -0.40 31.89 -2.02
N PRO A 59 -0.32 31.87 -0.68
CA PRO A 59 -1.08 30.93 0.12
C PRO A 59 -2.57 31.29 0.05
N ILE A 60 -3.41 30.29 -0.19
CA ILE A 60 -4.87 30.39 -0.16
C ILE A 60 -5.43 29.29 0.73
N VAL A 61 -6.49 29.61 1.46
CA VAL A 61 -7.32 28.61 2.14
C VAL A 61 -8.56 28.43 1.29
N ASP A 62 -8.66 27.30 0.59
CA ASP A 62 -9.72 27.01 -0.38
C ASP A 62 -10.64 25.85 0.04
N TYR A 63 -10.35 25.23 1.18
CA TYR A 63 -11.18 24.18 1.75
C TYR A 63 -11.42 24.41 3.25
N TYR A 64 -12.67 24.16 3.67
CA TYR A 64 -13.11 24.19 5.05
C TYR A 64 -14.26 23.20 5.24
N HIS A 65 -14.16 22.35 6.26
CA HIS A 65 -15.18 21.36 6.58
C HIS A 65 -15.25 21.11 8.09
N GLU A 66 -16.44 20.83 8.61
CA GLU A 66 -16.66 20.49 10.02
C GLU A 66 -17.54 19.26 10.12
N PHE A 67 -17.13 18.28 10.93
CA PHE A 67 -17.87 17.04 11.12
C PHE A 67 -17.72 16.48 12.53
N GLU A 68 -18.74 15.74 12.97
CA GLU A 68 -18.63 14.86 14.14
C GLU A 68 -17.95 13.57 13.67
N VAL A 69 -16.88 13.16 14.36
CA VAL A 69 -16.21 11.89 14.06
C VAL A 69 -17.13 10.75 14.47
N TYR A 70 -17.50 9.92 13.49
CA TYR A 70 -18.45 8.82 13.64
C TYR A 70 -17.85 7.67 14.45
N ASP A 71 -16.64 7.27 14.08
CA ASP A 71 -15.88 6.23 14.75
C ASP A 71 -14.40 6.62 14.83
N TRP A 72 -13.71 6.17 15.88
CA TRP A 72 -12.30 6.46 16.06
C TRP A 72 -11.60 5.41 16.92
N LYS A 73 -10.29 5.27 16.71
CA LYS A 73 -9.43 4.32 17.44
C LYS A 73 -8.05 4.92 17.62
N TYR A 74 -7.52 4.86 18.85
CA TYR A 74 -6.10 5.12 19.11
C TYR A 74 -5.40 3.80 19.47
N THR A 75 -4.37 3.42 18.71
CA THR A 75 -3.66 2.15 18.90
C THR A 75 -2.46 2.28 19.84
N GLU A 76 -2.02 1.16 20.41
CA GLU A 76 -0.82 1.12 21.25
C GLU A 76 0.45 1.54 20.49
N LYS A 77 0.55 1.16 19.20
CA LYS A 77 1.64 1.58 18.30
C LYS A 77 1.59 3.06 17.93
N GLY A 78 0.50 3.75 18.31
CA GLY A 78 0.35 5.19 18.21
C GLY A 78 -0.25 5.67 16.89
N TYR A 79 -1.23 4.94 16.36
CA TYR A 79 -2.08 5.41 15.28
C TYR A 79 -3.40 5.95 15.81
N LEU A 80 -3.79 7.15 15.35
CA LEU A 80 -5.14 7.66 15.49
C LEU A 80 -5.88 7.47 14.17
N PHE A 81 -6.90 6.61 14.18
CA PHE A 81 -7.86 6.46 13.10
C PHE A 81 -9.15 7.21 13.45
N MET A 82 -9.74 7.89 12.49
CA MET A 82 -11.03 8.57 12.59
C MET A 82 -11.83 8.33 11.31
N GLU A 83 -13.15 8.33 11.43
CA GLU A 83 -14.06 8.18 10.30
C GLU A 83 -15.10 9.30 10.32
N GLU A 84 -15.29 9.98 9.20
CA GLU A 84 -16.51 10.73 8.91
C GLU A 84 -17.55 9.79 8.31
N TYR A 85 -18.76 9.78 8.88
CA TYR A 85 -19.83 8.93 8.37
C TYR A 85 -20.29 9.39 6.98
N HIS A 86 -20.31 8.46 6.03
CA HIS A 86 -20.95 8.63 4.75
C HIS A 86 -22.06 7.59 4.53
N PRO A 87 -23.21 7.99 3.95
CA PRO A 87 -24.28 7.05 3.65
C PRO A 87 -23.88 6.06 2.54
N PRO A 88 -24.51 4.87 2.47
CA PRO A 88 -24.27 3.92 1.39
C PRO A 88 -24.47 4.55 0.01
N GLY A 89 -23.52 4.33 -0.91
CA GLY A 89 -23.54 4.89 -2.26
C GLY A 89 -23.01 6.32 -2.37
N TYR A 90 -22.39 6.87 -1.31
CA TYR A 90 -21.66 8.13 -1.40
C TYR A 90 -20.46 7.99 -2.34
N ASP A 91 -20.43 8.83 -3.37
CA ASP A 91 -19.43 8.83 -4.44
C ASP A 91 -18.43 9.98 -4.23
N GLY A 92 -17.76 9.97 -3.08
CA GLY A 92 -16.77 10.98 -2.68
C GLY A 92 -15.62 10.37 -1.90
N ALA A 93 -14.83 11.21 -1.22
CA ALA A 93 -13.77 10.73 -0.33
C ALA A 93 -14.34 9.80 0.75
N THR A 94 -13.60 8.76 1.16
CA THR A 94 -14.17 7.70 2.00
C THR A 94 -14.59 8.17 3.38
N GLY A 95 -14.02 9.27 3.88
CA GLY A 95 -14.17 9.73 5.26
C GLY A 95 -13.18 9.10 6.22
N ASP A 96 -12.36 8.14 5.75
CA ASP A 96 -11.33 7.48 6.56
C ASP A 96 -10.09 8.36 6.70
N ILE A 97 -9.68 8.63 7.94
CA ILE A 97 -8.54 9.50 8.28
C ILE A 97 -7.60 8.76 9.23
N GLY A 98 -6.30 8.79 8.96
CA GLY A 98 -5.29 8.12 9.76
C GLY A 98 -4.07 9.00 10.05
N PHE A 99 -3.65 9.06 11.31
CA PHE A 99 -2.44 9.77 11.73
C PHE A 99 -1.48 8.86 12.51
N ARG A 100 -0.24 8.76 12.05
CA ARG A 100 0.87 8.20 12.83
C ARG A 100 1.31 9.22 13.91
N VAL A 101 0.70 9.12 15.09
CA VAL A 101 0.95 10.00 16.25
C VAL A 101 2.31 9.71 16.85
N LYS A 102 2.59 8.45 17.23
CA LYS A 102 3.93 8.08 17.71
C LYS A 102 4.88 7.96 16.50
N PRO A 103 5.87 8.83 16.36
CA PRO A 103 6.78 8.78 15.22
C PRO A 103 7.59 7.48 15.23
N LEU A 104 7.79 6.92 14.05
CA LEU A 104 8.76 5.87 13.82
C LEU A 104 10.19 6.41 13.90
N ASP A 105 11.14 5.48 14.09
CA ASP A 105 12.57 5.77 13.96
C ASP A 105 12.86 6.52 12.64
N PRO A 106 13.62 7.63 12.66
CA PRO A 106 13.90 8.40 11.46
C PRO A 106 14.53 7.59 10.32
N LYS A 107 15.38 6.61 10.64
CA LYS A 107 15.99 5.74 9.64
C LYS A 107 14.98 4.78 9.04
N CYS A 108 14.10 4.18 9.85
CA CYS A 108 12.98 3.38 9.33
C CYS A 108 12.12 4.18 8.34
N ARG A 109 11.79 5.45 8.66
CA ARG A 109 11.03 6.33 7.76
C ARG A 109 11.76 6.62 6.45
N GLU A 110 13.07 6.80 6.51
CA GLU A 110 13.92 7.00 5.33
C GLU A 110 13.96 5.74 4.46
N LEU A 111 14.17 4.56 5.06
CA LEU A 111 14.18 3.27 4.38
C LEU A 111 12.82 2.98 3.72
N ASN A 112 11.71 3.25 4.42
CA ASN A 112 10.37 3.09 3.87
C ASN A 112 10.18 3.95 2.63
N ARG A 113 10.48 5.26 2.74
CA ARG A 113 10.29 6.24 1.65
C ARG A 113 11.05 5.87 0.38
N HIS A 114 12.28 5.38 0.51
CA HIS A 114 13.14 5.13 -0.64
C HIS A 114 12.98 3.72 -1.23
N TYR A 115 12.64 2.72 -0.40
CA TYR A 115 12.78 1.32 -0.81
C TYR A 115 11.51 0.50 -0.74
N VAL A 116 10.50 0.89 0.05
CA VAL A 116 9.28 0.07 0.24
C VAL A 116 8.03 0.78 -0.27
N LEU A 117 7.90 2.07 0.01
CA LEU A 117 6.78 2.88 -0.48
C LEU A 117 6.66 2.91 -2.02
N PRO A 118 7.76 2.93 -2.81
CA PRO A 118 7.65 2.95 -4.27
C PRO A 118 7.02 1.69 -4.89
N ILE A 119 7.25 0.51 -4.30
CA ILE A 119 6.63 -0.75 -4.76
C ILE A 119 5.25 -0.96 -4.12
N GLY A 120 5.09 -0.56 -2.85
CA GLY A 120 3.81 -0.52 -2.15
C GLY A 120 3.05 -1.85 -2.10
N TYR A 121 1.74 -1.75 -1.84
CA TYR A 121 0.79 -2.86 -1.90
C TYR A 121 -0.20 -2.72 -3.07
N GLU A 122 -0.01 -1.73 -3.94
CA GLU A 122 -0.91 -1.47 -5.06
C GLU A 122 -0.55 -2.37 -6.26
N LEU A 123 -1.55 -3.09 -6.74
CA LEU A 123 -1.58 -3.93 -7.93
C LEU A 123 -0.62 -5.10 -7.93
N ASN A 124 0.12 -5.36 -6.86
CA ASN A 124 1.16 -6.39 -6.84
C ASN A 124 1.16 -7.15 -5.52
N ASN A 125 1.78 -8.33 -5.55
CA ASN A 125 1.83 -9.23 -4.41
C ASN A 125 3.20 -9.33 -3.71
N MET A 126 4.16 -8.44 -4.01
CA MET A 126 5.56 -8.61 -3.56
C MET A 126 5.70 -8.69 -2.04
N LEU A 127 4.92 -7.89 -1.31
CA LEU A 127 4.95 -7.76 0.16
C LEU A 127 3.90 -8.62 0.87
N ILE A 128 3.13 -9.42 0.13
CA ILE A 128 2.09 -10.32 0.67
C ILE A 128 2.30 -11.76 0.20
N THR A 129 3.49 -12.08 -0.29
CA THR A 129 3.84 -13.41 -0.80
C THR A 129 5.24 -13.79 -0.33
N ASN A 130 5.43 -15.08 -0.02
CA ASN A 130 6.74 -15.64 0.27
C ASN A 130 7.48 -15.91 -1.05
N TRP A 131 8.69 -15.37 -1.20
CA TRP A 131 9.52 -15.59 -2.39
C TRP A 131 10.99 -15.33 -2.07
N ASP A 132 11.87 -15.96 -2.85
CA ASP A 132 13.31 -15.78 -2.80
C ASP A 132 13.94 -16.02 -4.19
N PRO A 133 15.27 -15.87 -4.38
CA PRO A 133 15.88 -16.04 -5.70
C PRO A 133 15.81 -17.46 -6.27
N ALA A 134 15.54 -18.46 -5.44
CA ALA A 134 15.34 -19.84 -5.88
C ALA A 134 13.93 -20.06 -6.43
N ASP A 135 12.92 -19.35 -5.91
CA ASP A 135 11.53 -19.49 -6.32
C ASP A 135 10.75 -18.16 -6.37
N TYR A 136 10.43 -17.74 -7.59
CA TYR A 136 9.57 -16.58 -7.89
C TYR A 136 8.13 -16.98 -8.27
N THR A 137 7.78 -18.26 -8.25
CA THR A 137 6.56 -18.80 -8.90
C THR A 137 5.27 -18.17 -8.39
N ASN A 138 5.26 -17.73 -7.13
CA ASN A 138 4.09 -17.09 -6.52
C ASN A 138 4.01 -15.58 -6.80
N LEU A 139 5.04 -14.95 -7.37
CA LEU A 139 4.99 -13.53 -7.74
C LEU A 139 4.26 -13.33 -9.06
N GLU A 140 3.44 -12.29 -9.12
CA GLU A 140 2.84 -11.86 -10.38
C GLU A 140 3.79 -10.91 -11.13
N LEU A 141 4.60 -11.47 -12.04
CA LEU A 141 5.65 -10.73 -12.73
C LEU A 141 5.12 -9.61 -13.64
N TYR A 142 3.90 -9.70 -14.18
CA TYR A 142 3.34 -8.63 -15.00
C TYR A 142 2.97 -7.39 -14.17
N ASP A 143 2.49 -7.60 -12.94
CA ASP A 143 2.21 -6.51 -12.00
C ASP A 143 3.49 -5.85 -11.49
N LEU A 144 4.49 -6.67 -11.14
CA LEU A 144 5.79 -6.16 -10.74
C LEU A 144 6.47 -5.40 -11.87
N TYR A 145 6.34 -5.86 -13.11
CA TYR A 145 6.85 -5.13 -14.26
C TYR A 145 6.22 -3.73 -14.38
N GLU A 146 4.91 -3.59 -14.21
CA GLU A 146 4.23 -2.27 -14.24
C GLU A 146 4.74 -1.31 -13.16
N GLN A 147 4.86 -1.80 -11.92
CA GLN A 147 5.36 -1.00 -10.81
C GLN A 147 6.85 -0.64 -10.99
N MET A 148 7.68 -1.62 -11.34
CA MET A 148 9.12 -1.44 -11.55
C MET A 148 9.43 -0.58 -12.78
N TYR A 149 8.61 -0.62 -13.82
CA TYR A 149 8.72 0.29 -14.96
C TYR A 149 8.56 1.74 -14.46
N SER A 150 7.51 1.99 -13.67
CA SER A 150 7.24 3.32 -13.12
C SER A 150 8.36 3.79 -12.18
N MET A 151 8.89 2.89 -11.35
CA MET A 151 10.06 3.16 -10.51
C MET A 151 11.33 3.47 -11.32
N LYS A 152 11.52 2.81 -12.47
CA LYS A 152 12.74 2.96 -13.30
C LYS A 152 12.74 4.24 -14.11
N TYR A 153 11.60 4.56 -14.73
CA TYR A 153 11.50 5.67 -15.68
C TYR A 153 10.87 6.93 -15.07
N GLY A 154 10.21 6.83 -13.90
CA GLY A 154 9.48 7.95 -13.29
C GLY A 154 8.20 8.30 -14.05
N GLU A 155 7.68 7.39 -14.86
CA GLU A 155 6.53 7.58 -15.74
C GLU A 155 5.52 6.44 -15.53
N ILE A 156 4.23 6.74 -15.65
CA ILE A 156 3.19 5.72 -15.61
C ILE A 156 3.37 4.77 -16.80
N PHE A 157 3.26 3.46 -16.55
CA PHE A 157 3.34 2.45 -17.59
C PHE A 157 2.29 2.70 -18.70
N PRO A 158 2.70 2.78 -19.99
CA PRO A 158 1.85 3.35 -21.04
C PRO A 158 0.67 2.47 -21.49
N TYR A 159 0.69 1.18 -21.18
CA TYR A 159 -0.35 0.24 -21.60
C TYR A 159 -1.42 0.01 -20.52
N ARG A 160 -1.60 0.96 -19.60
CA ARG A 160 -2.57 0.86 -18.50
C ARG A 160 -3.98 1.24 -18.98
N GLY A 161 -5.00 0.44 -18.62
CA GLY A 161 -6.41 0.85 -18.69
C GLY A 161 -7.19 0.52 -19.97
N GLU A 162 -6.58 -0.15 -20.97
CA GLU A 162 -7.34 -0.70 -22.09
C GLU A 162 -7.87 -2.11 -21.74
N GLU A 163 -9.10 -2.17 -21.22
CA GLU A 163 -9.73 -3.44 -20.83
C GLU A 163 -9.85 -4.40 -22.01
N GLY A 164 -9.49 -5.67 -21.77
CA GLY A 164 -9.51 -6.69 -22.83
C GLY A 164 -8.41 -6.51 -23.89
N ALA A 165 -7.46 -5.58 -23.73
CA ALA A 165 -6.31 -5.48 -24.62
C ALA A 165 -5.26 -6.57 -24.35
N GLU A 166 -4.53 -6.94 -25.40
CA GLU A 166 -3.34 -7.79 -25.32
C GLU A 166 -2.21 -7.15 -26.12
N TYR A 167 -1.04 -7.00 -25.49
CA TYR A 167 0.15 -6.44 -26.07
C TYR A 167 1.29 -7.44 -26.10
N GLN A 168 2.32 -7.10 -26.87
CA GLN A 168 3.58 -7.83 -26.93
C GLN A 168 4.71 -6.89 -26.53
N ILE A 169 5.25 -7.09 -25.33
CA ILE A 169 6.35 -6.29 -24.79
C ILE A 169 7.68 -6.89 -25.27
N PRO A 170 8.58 -6.12 -25.90
CA PRO A 170 9.89 -6.62 -26.31
C PRO A 170 10.65 -7.25 -25.14
N GLU A 171 11.33 -8.39 -25.39
CA GLU A 171 12.01 -9.14 -24.32
C GLU A 171 12.99 -8.27 -23.53
N GLN A 172 13.75 -7.42 -24.23
CA GLN A 172 14.75 -6.56 -23.61
C GLN A 172 14.08 -5.57 -22.66
N SER A 173 12.98 -4.95 -23.07
CA SER A 173 12.23 -3.99 -22.24
C SER A 173 11.67 -4.66 -20.99
N PHE A 174 11.14 -5.87 -21.13
CA PHE A 174 10.54 -6.61 -20.02
C PHE A 174 11.60 -7.15 -19.04
N GLU A 175 12.58 -7.91 -19.56
CA GLU A 175 13.64 -8.52 -18.76
C GLU A 175 14.48 -7.45 -18.06
N GLU A 176 14.89 -6.38 -18.74
CA GLU A 176 15.77 -5.36 -18.16
C GLU A 176 15.12 -4.61 -16.99
N VAL A 177 13.80 -4.35 -17.05
CA VAL A 177 13.06 -3.73 -15.94
C VAL A 177 13.05 -4.64 -14.73
N LEU A 178 12.61 -5.89 -14.88
CA LEU A 178 12.56 -6.85 -13.77
C LEU A 178 13.95 -7.09 -13.17
N GLN A 179 14.97 -7.28 -14.01
CA GLN A 179 16.35 -7.53 -13.58
C GLN A 179 17.03 -6.34 -12.90
N THR A 180 16.50 -5.12 -13.11
CA THR A 180 16.98 -3.94 -12.39
C THR A 180 16.73 -4.09 -10.89
N TYR A 181 15.60 -4.69 -10.50
CA TYR A 181 15.15 -4.75 -9.11
C TYR A 181 15.13 -6.15 -8.51
N LEU A 182 15.15 -7.21 -9.32
CA LEU A 182 15.16 -8.60 -8.87
C LEU A 182 16.41 -9.31 -9.41
N PRO A 183 17.08 -10.16 -8.62
CA PRO A 183 18.17 -11.01 -9.11
C PRO A 183 17.62 -12.22 -9.91
N ILE A 184 16.70 -11.96 -10.85
CA ILE A 184 16.00 -12.97 -11.65
C ILE A 184 16.69 -13.19 -13.00
N SER A 185 16.75 -14.43 -13.47
CA SER A 185 17.30 -14.76 -14.78
C SER A 185 16.26 -14.68 -15.90
N PRO A 186 16.67 -14.46 -17.17
CA PRO A 186 15.75 -14.52 -18.32
C PRO A 186 15.00 -15.85 -18.40
N THR A 187 15.67 -16.96 -18.04
CA THR A 187 15.05 -18.28 -17.99
C THR A 187 13.92 -18.35 -16.97
N GLN A 188 14.14 -17.85 -15.74
CA GLN A 188 13.08 -17.79 -14.71
C GLN A 188 11.90 -16.94 -15.16
N ILE A 189 12.16 -15.76 -15.76
CA ILE A 189 11.12 -14.90 -16.32
C ILE A 189 10.30 -15.67 -17.35
N ARG A 190 10.94 -16.32 -18.34
CA ARG A 190 10.25 -17.07 -19.41
C ARG A 190 9.46 -18.25 -18.89
N THR A 191 9.88 -18.89 -17.80
CA THR A 191 9.14 -20.01 -17.20
C THR A 191 7.85 -19.58 -16.53
N GLN A 192 7.77 -18.35 -16.03
CA GLN A 192 6.61 -17.83 -15.28
C GLN A 192 5.71 -16.90 -16.11
N THR A 193 6.09 -16.63 -17.36
CA THR A 193 5.37 -15.72 -18.26
C THR A 193 5.14 -16.38 -19.61
N ILE A 194 4.40 -15.70 -20.49
CA ILE A 194 4.06 -16.22 -21.81
C ILE A 194 4.95 -15.54 -22.83
N TYR A 195 6.04 -16.23 -23.16
CA TYR A 195 7.06 -15.77 -24.08
C TYR A 195 6.78 -16.24 -25.52
N LYS A 196 6.78 -15.31 -26.47
CA LYS A 196 6.56 -15.56 -27.91
C LYS A 196 7.91 -15.52 -28.64
N GLU A 197 8.53 -16.69 -28.82
CA GLU A 197 9.87 -16.85 -29.45
C GLU A 197 9.99 -16.18 -30.83
N GLN A 198 8.95 -16.27 -31.66
CA GLN A 198 8.97 -15.73 -33.03
C GLN A 198 9.22 -14.22 -33.07
N ASN A 199 8.64 -13.49 -32.10
CA ASN A 199 8.69 -12.04 -32.04
C ASN A 199 9.66 -11.52 -30.97
N ARG A 200 10.19 -12.43 -30.13
CA ARG A 200 11.04 -12.11 -28.97
C ARG A 200 10.36 -11.13 -28.03
N THR A 201 9.15 -11.50 -27.60
CA THR A 201 8.27 -10.66 -26.78
C THR A 201 7.58 -11.44 -25.69
N TYR A 202 7.20 -10.77 -24.60
CA TYR A 202 6.29 -11.27 -23.58
C TYR A 202 4.87 -10.77 -23.84
N ARG A 203 3.88 -11.65 -23.67
CA ARG A 203 2.47 -11.26 -23.75
C ARG A 203 2.09 -10.48 -22.51
N TYR A 204 1.56 -9.27 -22.65
CA TYR A 204 1.06 -8.47 -21.53
C TYR A 204 -0.41 -8.16 -21.72
N ARG A 205 -1.19 -8.24 -20.64
CA ARG A 205 -2.60 -7.84 -20.60
C ARG A 205 -2.78 -6.82 -19.48
N PRO A 206 -3.40 -5.66 -19.71
CA PRO A 206 -3.74 -4.76 -18.61
C PRO A 206 -4.77 -5.43 -17.71
N ARG A 207 -4.76 -5.10 -16.42
CA ARG A 207 -5.88 -5.41 -15.53
C ARG A 207 -7.12 -4.63 -15.97
N GLY A 208 -8.29 -5.23 -15.86
CA GLY A 208 -9.58 -4.62 -16.17
C GLY A 208 -10.58 -4.80 -15.03
N LEU A 209 -11.86 -4.47 -15.27
CA LEU A 209 -12.93 -4.52 -14.26
C LEU A 209 -13.01 -5.82 -13.42
N TYR A 210 -12.68 -6.99 -13.99
CA TYR A 210 -12.87 -8.29 -13.33
C TYR A 210 -11.65 -8.75 -12.52
N ASP A 211 -10.51 -8.08 -12.66
CA ASP A 211 -9.29 -8.30 -11.88
C ASP A 211 -8.66 -6.97 -11.43
N CYS A 212 -9.46 -5.92 -11.28
CA CYS A 212 -9.03 -4.68 -10.65
C CYS A 212 -8.91 -4.86 -9.13
N GLU A 213 -8.06 -4.07 -8.50
CA GLU A 213 -7.95 -4.02 -7.05
C GLU A 213 -8.93 -3.04 -6.42
N LEU A 214 -9.21 -3.26 -5.13
CA LEU A 214 -9.97 -2.32 -4.33
C LEU A 214 -9.21 -0.99 -4.21
N PRO A 215 -9.86 0.16 -4.40
CA PRO A 215 -9.24 1.44 -4.07
C PRO A 215 -8.94 1.50 -2.56
N PHE A 216 -7.97 2.34 -2.18
CA PHE A 216 -7.57 2.56 -0.78
C PHE A 216 -6.92 1.32 -0.13
N VAL A 217 -6.00 0.69 -0.87
CA VAL A 217 -5.13 -0.37 -0.35
C VAL A 217 -4.27 0.15 0.84
N PRO A 218 -3.75 -0.74 1.69
CA PRO A 218 -2.82 -0.35 2.75
C PRO A 218 -1.56 0.32 2.20
N TYR A 219 -0.92 1.16 3.02
CA TYR A 219 0.44 1.63 2.73
C TYR A 219 1.45 0.93 3.64
N PRO A 220 2.70 0.72 3.17
CA PRO A 220 3.73 0.11 3.98
C PRO A 220 4.36 1.09 4.97
N GLU A 221 4.70 0.59 6.14
CA GLU A 221 5.64 1.20 7.07
C GLU A 221 6.75 0.21 7.44
N VAL A 222 8.00 0.59 7.19
CA VAL A 222 9.15 -0.07 7.84
C VAL A 222 9.12 0.34 9.32
N VAL A 223 8.97 -0.62 10.24
CA VAL A 223 8.93 -0.34 11.69
C VAL A 223 10.21 -0.74 12.41
N SER A 224 11.00 -1.66 11.82
CA SER A 224 12.35 -1.97 12.28
C SER A 224 13.23 -2.45 11.11
N TYR A 225 14.54 -2.48 11.32
CA TYR A 225 15.49 -3.01 10.35
C TYR A 225 16.69 -3.65 11.03
N GLU A 226 17.33 -4.57 10.31
CA GLU A 226 18.57 -5.24 10.70
C GLU A 226 19.54 -5.21 9.51
N LYS A 227 20.83 -4.95 9.77
CA LYS A 227 21.89 -5.11 8.77
C LYS A 227 22.48 -6.51 8.90
N LEU A 228 22.36 -7.30 7.84
CA LEU A 228 22.87 -8.67 7.77
C LEU A 228 24.39 -8.69 7.58
N GLU A 229 25.03 -9.83 7.87
CA GLU A 229 26.50 -10.00 7.76
C GLU A 229 27.03 -9.75 6.35
N ASN A 230 26.24 -10.10 5.32
CA ASN A 230 26.57 -9.90 3.91
C ASN A 230 26.37 -8.44 3.43
N GLY A 231 25.92 -7.53 4.31
CA GLY A 231 25.71 -6.12 4.02
C GLY A 231 24.30 -5.77 3.54
N GLU A 232 23.43 -6.76 3.31
CA GLU A 232 22.02 -6.55 2.98
C GLU A 232 21.23 -6.02 4.18
N LEU A 233 20.07 -5.42 3.92
CA LEU A 233 19.16 -4.94 4.95
C LEU A 233 17.92 -5.83 4.98
N LYS A 234 17.59 -6.35 6.16
CA LYS A 234 16.31 -6.96 6.44
C LYS A 234 15.40 -5.89 7.05
N LEU A 235 14.29 -5.60 6.39
CA LEU A 235 13.29 -4.61 6.77
C LEU A 235 12.06 -5.33 7.31
N PHE A 236 11.58 -4.95 8.49
CA PHE A 236 10.30 -5.42 8.99
C PHE A 236 9.23 -4.39 8.59
N VAL A 237 8.33 -4.80 7.69
CA VAL A 237 7.33 -3.96 7.04
C VAL A 237 5.95 -4.34 7.57
N GLU A 238 5.16 -3.35 7.99
CA GLU A 238 3.76 -3.51 8.38
C GLU A 238 2.84 -2.77 7.39
N ALA A 239 1.75 -3.41 7.00
CA ALA A 239 0.70 -2.82 6.17
C ALA A 239 -0.28 -2.03 7.06
N VAL A 240 -0.29 -0.71 6.94
CA VAL A 240 -1.24 0.15 7.65
C VAL A 240 -2.46 0.36 6.77
N TRP A 241 -3.63 -0.08 7.22
CA TRP A 241 -4.88 0.04 6.48
C TRP A 241 -5.85 0.98 7.19
N ILE A 242 -5.92 2.22 6.69
CA ILE A 242 -6.75 3.29 7.29
C ILE A 242 -8.23 2.89 7.25
N LYS A 243 -8.69 2.36 6.11
CA LYS A 243 -10.07 1.91 5.90
C LYS A 243 -10.54 0.89 6.94
N GLU A 244 -9.69 -0.08 7.26
CA GLU A 244 -9.99 -1.12 8.26
C GLU A 244 -9.53 -0.73 9.69
N LYS A 245 -9.08 0.52 9.89
CA LYS A 245 -8.57 1.05 11.17
C LYS A 245 -7.57 0.12 11.86
N THR A 246 -6.67 -0.47 11.06
CA THR A 246 -5.59 -1.36 11.53
C THR A 246 -4.23 -0.80 11.17
N ASP A 247 -3.32 -0.81 12.14
CA ASP A 247 -1.93 -0.38 11.98
C ASP A 247 -1.00 -1.54 11.60
N CYS A 248 -1.55 -2.74 11.39
CA CYS A 248 -0.83 -3.91 10.91
C CYS A 248 -1.82 -4.94 10.37
N ALA A 249 -2.24 -4.78 9.11
CA ALA A 249 -3.08 -5.76 8.42
C ALA A 249 -2.29 -7.02 8.04
N ILE A 250 -1.05 -6.84 7.58
CA ILE A 250 -0.06 -7.89 7.26
C ILE A 250 1.32 -7.37 7.69
N ALA A 251 2.21 -8.27 8.12
CA ALA A 251 3.61 -7.98 8.35
C ALA A 251 4.50 -8.82 7.42
N SER A 252 5.67 -8.30 7.06
CA SER A 252 6.65 -9.01 6.24
C SER A 252 8.09 -8.68 6.62
N GLU A 253 8.97 -9.66 6.45
CA GLU A 253 10.41 -9.49 6.43
C GLU A 253 10.88 -9.40 4.98
N LEU A 254 11.20 -8.18 4.55
CA LEU A 254 11.73 -7.90 3.23
C LEU A 254 13.26 -7.76 3.30
N VAL A 255 13.98 -8.56 2.51
CA VAL A 255 15.43 -8.40 2.37
C VAL A 255 15.73 -7.58 1.12
N VAL A 256 16.50 -6.52 1.29
CA VAL A 256 16.95 -5.64 0.21
C VAL A 256 18.46 -5.49 0.19
N LYS A 257 19.00 -5.37 -1.01
CA LYS A 257 20.40 -5.02 -1.25
C LYS A 257 20.48 -3.60 -1.79
N LEU A 258 21.22 -2.75 -1.09
CA LEU A 258 21.50 -1.40 -1.54
C LEU A 258 22.69 -1.43 -2.50
N LEU A 259 22.57 -0.75 -3.64
CA LEU A 259 23.60 -0.61 -4.65
C LEU A 259 24.34 0.74 -4.49
N ASP A 260 25.56 0.82 -5.02
CA ASP A 260 26.44 1.99 -4.86
C ASP A 260 25.86 3.30 -5.42
N ASP A 261 24.91 3.21 -6.36
CA ASP A 261 24.22 4.34 -6.98
C ASP A 261 22.91 4.74 -6.26
N GLY A 262 22.66 4.18 -5.07
CA GLY A 262 21.44 4.42 -4.28
C GLY A 262 20.22 3.64 -4.77
N LYS A 263 20.38 2.78 -5.78
CA LYS A 263 19.33 1.85 -6.20
C LYS A 263 19.18 0.69 -5.23
N VAL A 264 18.06 -0.01 -5.36
CA VAL A 264 17.71 -1.16 -4.54
C VAL A 264 17.49 -2.39 -5.42
N GLN A 265 17.95 -3.54 -4.94
CA GLN A 265 17.48 -4.85 -5.38
C GLN A 265 16.70 -5.51 -4.25
N TYR A 266 15.52 -6.03 -4.56
CA TYR A 266 14.72 -6.86 -3.66
C TYR A 266 15.22 -8.30 -3.77
N ILE A 267 15.59 -8.88 -2.63
CA ILE A 267 16.26 -10.18 -2.57
C ILE A 267 15.26 -11.28 -2.21
N SER A 268 14.45 -11.05 -1.17
CA SER A 268 13.40 -11.99 -0.75
C SER A 268 12.35 -11.28 0.08
N ASN A 269 11.17 -11.88 0.18
CA ASN A 269 10.15 -11.49 1.13
C ASN A 269 9.64 -12.73 1.87
N ARG A 270 9.40 -12.59 3.18
CA ARG A 270 8.66 -13.55 3.98
C ARG A 270 7.51 -12.85 4.69
N VAL A 271 6.29 -13.23 4.36
CA VAL A 271 5.10 -12.82 5.12
C VAL A 271 5.18 -13.42 6.52
N VAL A 272 5.02 -12.57 7.52
CA VAL A 272 5.04 -12.95 8.92
C VAL A 272 3.59 -13.14 9.36
N GLY A 273 3.15 -14.39 9.46
CA GLY A 273 1.94 -14.75 10.18
C GLY A 273 2.24 -14.87 11.67
N THR A 274 1.40 -14.26 12.52
CA THR A 274 1.29 -14.65 13.92
C THR A 274 0.94 -16.14 13.93
N GLU A 275 1.79 -16.95 14.54
CA GLU A 275 1.61 -18.40 14.64
C GLU A 275 0.15 -18.76 14.92
N GLU A 276 -0.34 -19.80 14.25
CA GLU A 276 -1.40 -20.61 14.83
C GLU A 276 -0.93 -21.02 16.22
N THR A 277 -1.45 -20.39 17.29
CA THR A 277 -1.49 -21.07 18.57
C THR A 277 -2.51 -22.19 18.43
N GLU A 278 -2.04 -23.33 17.95
CA GLU A 278 -2.57 -24.60 18.42
C GLU A 278 -2.43 -24.62 19.96
N GLU A 279 -3.48 -25.06 20.65
CA GLU A 279 -3.64 -25.17 22.12
C GLU A 279 -4.22 -23.94 22.86
N GLU A 280 -5.55 -23.83 22.92
CA GLU A 280 -6.34 -24.24 24.09
C GLU A 280 -7.79 -23.72 23.98
N SER A 281 -8.72 -24.66 24.08
CA SER A 281 -10.14 -24.41 24.36
C SER A 281 -10.31 -23.52 25.60
N GLY A 282 -10.83 -22.31 25.42
CA GLY A 282 -11.24 -21.44 26.52
C GLY A 282 -12.10 -20.29 26.01
N GLU A 283 -13.37 -20.32 26.36
CA GLU A 283 -14.36 -19.29 26.04
C GLU A 283 -13.94 -17.89 26.57
N ASN A 284 -14.21 -16.87 25.74
CA ASN A 284 -14.23 -15.43 26.03
C ASN A 284 -12.94 -14.62 25.78
N ALA A 285 -12.75 -14.20 24.52
CA ALA A 285 -12.14 -12.92 24.19
C ALA A 285 -12.82 -12.34 22.94
N ALA A 286 -13.54 -11.22 23.11
CA ALA A 286 -14.11 -10.47 22.00
C ALA A 286 -13.01 -9.62 21.34
N GLY A 287 -12.82 -9.80 20.03
CA GLY A 287 -12.14 -8.84 19.16
C GLY A 287 -10.66 -9.08 18.90
N SER A 288 -10.31 -10.19 18.24
CA SER A 288 -9.03 -10.32 17.50
C SER A 288 -9.34 -10.83 16.10
N ALA A 289 -8.95 -10.07 15.08
CA ALA A 289 -9.23 -10.39 13.69
C ALA A 289 -8.45 -11.64 13.27
N SER A 290 -9.19 -12.73 13.02
CA SER A 290 -8.68 -13.90 12.32
C SER A 290 -8.33 -13.52 10.89
N LEU A 291 -7.05 -13.43 10.52
CA LEU A 291 -6.65 -13.45 9.10
C LEU A 291 -6.60 -14.91 8.63
N LYS A 292 -7.75 -15.40 8.15
CA LYS A 292 -7.81 -16.59 7.28
C LYS A 292 -8.51 -16.20 5.99
N THR A 293 -7.73 -15.65 5.06
CA THR A 293 -7.89 -15.83 3.61
C THR A 293 -6.61 -15.28 2.97
N GLU A 294 -5.76 -16.17 2.46
CA GLU A 294 -5.00 -15.82 1.26
C GLU A 294 -5.98 -15.86 0.08
N PRO A 295 -5.91 -14.91 -0.87
CA PRO A 295 -5.02 -13.75 -0.91
C PRO A 295 -5.40 -12.64 0.07
N ALA A 296 -4.48 -11.70 0.32
CA ALA A 296 -4.74 -10.51 1.13
C ALA A 296 -6.03 -9.81 0.68
N PRO A 297 -6.89 -9.30 1.59
CA PRO A 297 -8.24 -8.83 1.22
C PRO A 297 -8.31 -7.69 0.20
N TRP A 298 -7.21 -6.96 -0.01
CA TRP A 298 -7.10 -5.88 -0.99
C TRP A 298 -6.51 -6.31 -2.34
N TYR A 299 -5.94 -7.53 -2.43
CA TYR A 299 -5.29 -8.03 -3.63
C TYR A 299 -6.19 -9.01 -4.38
N THR A 300 -6.39 -8.75 -5.67
CA THR A 300 -7.09 -9.64 -6.59
C THR A 300 -6.06 -10.30 -7.52
N PRO A 301 -5.92 -11.64 -7.53
CA PRO A 301 -5.09 -12.32 -8.52
C PRO A 301 -5.50 -11.99 -9.96
N ARG A 302 -4.54 -11.98 -10.88
CA ARG A 302 -4.85 -11.84 -12.32
C ARG A 302 -5.69 -13.02 -12.80
N LEU A 303 -6.54 -12.74 -13.78
CA LEU A 303 -7.32 -13.79 -14.45
C LEU A 303 -6.41 -14.80 -15.13
N THR A 304 -6.80 -16.07 -15.06
CA THR A 304 -6.26 -17.11 -15.93
C THR A 304 -6.65 -16.86 -17.39
N ASP A 305 -6.00 -17.56 -18.33
CA ASP A 305 -6.33 -17.43 -19.76
C ASP A 305 -7.78 -17.75 -20.07
N GLU A 306 -8.36 -18.77 -19.40
CA GLU A 306 -9.75 -19.17 -19.57
C GLU A 306 -10.71 -18.11 -19.02
N GLU A 307 -10.44 -17.59 -17.82
CA GLU A 307 -11.27 -16.53 -17.23
C GLU A 307 -11.21 -15.24 -18.04
N TRP A 308 -10.00 -14.84 -18.47
CA TRP A 308 -9.81 -13.66 -19.29
C TRP A 308 -10.58 -13.78 -20.61
N GLU A 309 -10.51 -14.93 -21.29
CA GLU A 309 -11.28 -15.17 -22.52
C GLU A 309 -12.79 -15.14 -22.25
N GLY A 310 -13.23 -15.70 -21.12
CA GLY A 310 -14.64 -15.67 -20.71
C GLY A 310 -15.17 -14.25 -20.49
N TYR A 311 -14.37 -13.36 -19.89
CA TYR A 311 -14.78 -11.99 -19.59
C TYR A 311 -14.55 -11.01 -20.74
N TYR A 312 -13.49 -11.20 -21.52
CA TYR A 312 -13.00 -10.21 -22.48
C TYR A 312 -12.90 -10.73 -23.93
N GLY A 313 -12.98 -12.04 -24.17
CA GLY A 313 -12.85 -12.63 -25.51
C GLY A 313 -13.97 -12.27 -26.50
N TRP A 314 -15.11 -11.76 -25.99
CA TRP A 314 -16.22 -11.26 -26.80
C TRP A 314 -16.11 -9.76 -27.14
N ILE A 315 -15.13 -9.05 -26.58
CA ILE A 315 -14.81 -7.67 -26.98
C ILE A 315 -14.18 -7.77 -28.38
N SER A 316 -15.04 -7.73 -29.41
CA SER A 316 -14.62 -7.88 -30.80
C SER A 316 -13.70 -6.74 -31.22
N ASP A 317 -12.81 -7.04 -32.18
CA ASP A 317 -11.95 -6.06 -32.85
C ASP A 317 -12.74 -4.92 -33.56
N GLU A 318 -14.08 -5.00 -33.65
CA GLU A 318 -14.93 -3.95 -34.23
C GLU A 318 -15.04 -2.67 -33.36
N TRP A 319 -14.57 -2.71 -32.11
CA TRP A 319 -14.55 -1.55 -31.21
C TRP A 319 -13.13 -1.03 -30.91
N ARG A 320 -12.11 -1.53 -31.65
CA ARG A 320 -10.69 -1.20 -31.45
C ARG A 320 -10.12 -0.15 -32.42
N ASP A 321 -10.97 0.58 -33.16
CA ASP A 321 -10.57 1.66 -34.07
C ASP A 321 -10.63 3.06 -33.42
#